data_AF-A0A4C1W103-F1
#
_entry.id   AF-A0A4C1W103-F1
#
_cell.length_a   1.000
_cell.length_b   1.000
_cell.length_c   1.000
_cell.angle_alpha   90.00
_cell.angle_beta   90.00
_cell.angle_gamma   90.00
#
_symmetry.space_group_name_H-M   'P 1'
#
loop_
_entity.id
_entity.type
_entity.pdbx_description
1 polymer ?
#
loop_
_entity_poly.entity_id
_entity_poly.type
_entity_poly.pdbx_seq_one_letter_code
_entity_poly.pdbx_strand_id
1 'polypeptide(L)'
;MFSIRRDLLQAPLFPASAERVRAFTTSLDELAGRVQAAEAARSSWRGPGDARDARAQLDAVSRARAQLPPLRRLVEELHAQAQSLARDKIQLPDHVLARLDELNTRVSALCAGGEERARQLAGVARDGGAGAAQGFLAGSVEPPWERAVTPANVPYYINHELETTHWDHPKMIELMASLADLNEVRFSAYRTALKLRSVQKALCMHLLQLPAALEAFDSHGLRAQNDRLIDIPDMITVLTSLYEVGKPSPFSGDYLGLQLSIDFCKGTFESSPQHGCPSVIAAENPSVVNVPLCLDLSINWLLNVYDSQRTGQIRVLSFKVGLVLLCKGHLEEKYRYLFRLIADPSCRADQRKLGLLLHDCIQVPRQLGEVAAFGGSNIEPSVRSCFEQASASTGKDSKTATLDRKSDKSEKDETKDKTLERDADGQLQYIEAFHFLQWLQKEPQSMVWLPVLHRLAAAETAKHQAKCNICKEYPIIGFRYRCLKCFNFDMCQKCFFSGRKAKNHKLTHPMQEYCTATTSGEDVRDFTRALRNKFKSARYFKKHPRVGYLPVQTVLEGR
;
A
#
# COMPACT_ATOMS: atom_id res chain seq x y z
N MET A 1 -49.21 61.83 -79.77
CA MET A 1 -48.18 62.68 -79.12
C MET A 1 -47.80 62.00 -77.81
N PHE A 2 -46.50 61.82 -77.59
CA PHE A 2 -45.88 60.90 -76.64
C PHE A 2 -46.37 61.00 -75.19
N SER A 3 -46.69 59.85 -74.57
CA SER A 3 -46.69 59.70 -73.11
C SER A 3 -45.41 58.97 -72.72
N ILE A 4 -44.49 59.72 -72.11
CA ILE A 4 -43.17 59.28 -71.65
C ILE A 4 -43.35 58.23 -70.54
N ARG A 5 -42.86 57.01 -70.79
CA ARG A 5 -42.55 56.04 -69.73
C ARG A 5 -41.41 56.64 -68.90
N ARG A 6 -41.64 56.78 -67.60
CA ARG A 6 -40.60 57.14 -66.64
C ARG A 6 -39.82 55.86 -66.35
N ASP A 7 -38.66 55.75 -66.95
CA ASP A 7 -37.77 54.60 -66.84
C ASP A 7 -37.32 54.35 -65.40
N LEU A 8 -37.32 53.06 -65.06
CA LEU A 8 -36.65 52.43 -63.95
C LEU A 8 -35.14 52.71 -64.03
N LEU A 9 -34.62 53.57 -63.17
CA LEU A 9 -33.19 53.55 -62.82
C LEU A 9 -33.01 52.61 -61.62
N GLN A 10 -33.08 51.31 -61.88
CA GLN A 10 -32.47 50.32 -61.01
C GLN A 10 -30.98 50.29 -61.38
N ALA A 11 -30.14 50.86 -60.52
CA ALA A 11 -28.69 50.71 -60.58
C ALA A 11 -28.32 49.21 -60.72
N PRO A 12 -27.23 48.85 -61.41
CA PRO A 12 -26.92 47.45 -61.66
C PRO A 12 -26.72 46.71 -60.34
N LEU A 13 -27.60 45.75 -60.03
CA LEU A 13 -27.49 44.82 -58.89
C LEU A 13 -26.32 43.82 -59.03
N PHE A 14 -25.56 43.91 -60.13
CA PHE A 14 -24.46 43.00 -60.49
C PHE A 14 -23.23 43.05 -59.55
N PRO A 15 -22.73 44.21 -59.06
CA PRO A 15 -21.54 44.25 -58.20
C PRO A 15 -21.79 43.62 -56.83
N ALA A 16 -22.93 43.95 -56.20
CA ALA A 16 -23.30 43.48 -54.87
C ALA A 16 -23.61 41.96 -54.86
N SER A 17 -24.21 41.43 -55.92
CA SER A 17 -24.46 39.99 -56.07
C SER A 17 -23.16 39.20 -56.24
N ALA A 18 -22.22 39.72 -57.04
CA ALA A 18 -20.90 39.12 -57.23
C ALA A 18 -20.05 39.15 -55.95
N GLU A 19 -20.13 40.21 -55.15
CA GLU A 19 -19.47 40.29 -53.85
C GLU A 19 -19.99 39.26 -52.85
N ARG A 20 -21.31 39.04 -52.81
CA ARG A 20 -21.92 38.02 -51.93
C ARG A 20 -21.53 36.59 -52.31
N VAL A 21 -21.47 36.29 -53.61
CA VAL A 21 -20.99 34.98 -54.10
C VAL A 21 -19.51 34.79 -53.80
N ARG A 22 -18.68 35.84 -53.98
CA ARG A 22 -17.25 35.79 -53.61
C ARG A 22 -17.04 35.55 -52.12
N ALA A 23 -17.76 36.28 -51.26
CA ALA A 23 -17.71 36.10 -49.82
C ALA A 23 -18.09 34.66 -49.42
N PHE A 24 -19.16 34.12 -50.01
CA PHE A 24 -19.57 32.73 -49.81
C PHE A 24 -18.45 31.74 -50.19
N THR A 25 -17.84 31.91 -51.38
CA THR A 25 -16.75 31.01 -51.82
C THR A 25 -15.51 31.11 -50.93
N THR A 26 -15.17 32.30 -50.42
CA THR A 26 -14.07 32.48 -49.47
C THR A 26 -14.33 31.75 -48.15
N SER A 27 -15.55 31.86 -47.61
CA SER A 27 -15.93 31.13 -46.39
C SER A 27 -15.99 29.62 -46.61
N LEU A 28 -16.36 29.16 -47.80
CA LEU A 28 -16.31 27.74 -48.18
C LEU A 28 -14.88 27.21 -48.26
N ASP A 29 -13.94 28.00 -48.80
CA ASP A 29 -12.50 27.65 -48.82
C ASP A 29 -11.90 27.65 -47.42
N GLU A 30 -12.29 28.59 -46.55
CA GLU A 30 -11.88 28.61 -45.15
C GLU A 30 -12.36 27.35 -44.42
N LEU A 31 -13.63 26.98 -44.59
CA LEU A 31 -14.18 25.74 -44.04
C LEU A 31 -13.39 24.53 -44.54
N ALA A 32 -13.11 24.44 -45.84
CA ALA A 32 -12.33 23.35 -46.42
C ALA A 32 -10.93 23.21 -45.79
N GLY A 33 -10.21 24.33 -45.62
CA GLY A 33 -8.90 24.35 -44.98
C GLY A 33 -8.94 23.89 -43.52
N ARG A 34 -9.96 24.32 -42.76
CA ARG A 34 -10.12 23.94 -41.36
C ARG A 34 -10.54 22.47 -41.18
N VAL A 35 -11.36 21.93 -42.09
CA VAL A 35 -11.72 20.51 -42.13
C VAL A 35 -10.49 19.65 -42.41
N GLN A 36 -9.67 20.05 -43.39
CA GLN A 36 -8.42 19.33 -43.72
C GLN A 36 -7.43 19.31 -42.54
N ALA A 37 -7.29 20.42 -41.82
CA ALA A 37 -6.46 20.47 -40.62
C ALA A 37 -6.96 19.52 -39.51
N ALA A 38 -8.28 19.45 -39.30
CA ALA A 38 -8.89 18.54 -38.32
C ALA A 38 -8.74 17.06 -38.72
N GLU A 39 -8.81 16.73 -40.02
CA GLU A 39 -8.56 15.38 -40.54
C GLU A 39 -7.11 14.95 -40.39
N ALA A 40 -6.15 15.85 -40.62
CA ALA A 40 -4.73 15.58 -40.40
C ALA A 40 -4.41 15.34 -38.91
N ALA A 41 -5.09 16.06 -38.00
CA ALA A 41 -4.99 15.78 -36.57
C ALA A 41 -5.55 14.39 -36.23
N ARG A 42 -6.64 13.97 -36.88
CA ARG A 42 -7.23 12.62 -36.71
C ARG A 42 -6.32 11.50 -37.24
N SER A 43 -5.63 11.70 -38.37
CA SER A 43 -4.71 10.69 -38.92
C SER A 43 -3.47 10.45 -38.06
N SER A 44 -3.17 11.35 -37.12
CA SER A 44 -2.07 11.22 -36.17
C SER A 44 -2.38 10.34 -34.96
N TRP A 45 -3.64 9.90 -34.80
CA TRP A 45 -4.07 9.06 -33.68
C TRP A 45 -3.45 7.66 -33.77
N ARG A 46 -2.95 7.17 -32.64
CA ARG A 46 -2.31 5.85 -32.51
C ARG A 46 -3.22 4.90 -31.71
N GLY A 47 -2.87 3.62 -31.58
CA GLY A 47 -3.60 2.70 -30.68
C GLY A 47 -3.55 3.16 -29.22
N PRO A 48 -4.53 2.80 -28.36
CA PRO A 48 -4.44 3.06 -26.93
C PRO A 48 -3.27 2.24 -26.34
N GLY A 49 -2.32 2.91 -25.71
CA GLY A 49 -1.26 2.28 -24.92
C GLY A 49 -1.75 1.91 -23.52
N ASP A 50 -0.94 2.21 -22.49
CA ASP A 50 -1.33 2.01 -21.09
C ASP A 50 -2.38 3.05 -20.61
N ALA A 51 -2.91 2.90 -19.40
CA ALA A 51 -3.95 3.80 -18.87
C ALA A 51 -3.49 5.26 -18.74
N ARG A 52 -2.19 5.50 -18.55
CA ARG A 52 -1.61 6.85 -18.44
C ARG A 52 -1.50 7.49 -19.82
N ASP A 53 -1.06 6.74 -20.81
CA ASP A 53 -1.06 7.11 -22.22
C ASP A 53 -2.50 7.36 -22.71
N ALA A 54 -3.46 6.50 -22.35
CA ALA A 54 -4.86 6.70 -22.66
C ALA A 54 -5.44 8.01 -22.08
N ARG A 55 -5.07 8.37 -20.83
CA ARG A 55 -5.45 9.65 -20.21
C ARG A 55 -4.81 10.85 -20.93
N ALA A 56 -3.51 10.78 -21.25
CA ALA A 56 -2.81 11.83 -21.98
C ALA A 56 -3.37 12.03 -23.40
N GLN A 57 -3.73 10.93 -24.08
CA GLN A 57 -4.38 10.95 -25.38
C GLN A 57 -5.82 11.50 -25.29
N LEU A 58 -6.56 11.20 -24.22
CA LEU A 58 -7.91 11.71 -23.99
C LEU A 58 -7.93 13.24 -23.89
N ASP A 59 -6.94 13.85 -23.23
CA ASP A 59 -6.79 15.30 -23.17
C ASP A 59 -6.55 15.91 -24.57
N ALA A 60 -5.72 15.26 -25.39
CA ALA A 60 -5.45 15.70 -26.76
C ALA A 60 -6.69 15.58 -27.66
N VAL A 61 -7.43 14.47 -27.56
CA VAL A 61 -8.68 14.25 -28.30
C VAL A 61 -9.78 15.21 -27.84
N SER A 62 -9.86 15.52 -26.55
CA SER A 62 -10.82 16.49 -26.00
C SER A 62 -10.57 17.90 -26.52
N ARG A 63 -9.30 18.33 -26.61
CA ARG A 63 -8.92 19.60 -27.24
C ARG A 63 -9.28 19.65 -28.72
N ALA A 64 -9.04 18.56 -29.47
CA ALA A 64 -9.42 18.48 -30.88
C ALA A 64 -10.95 18.54 -31.08
N ARG A 65 -11.71 17.83 -30.23
CA ARG A 65 -13.19 17.86 -30.26
C ARG A 65 -13.76 19.24 -29.95
N ALA A 66 -13.12 20.01 -29.06
CA ALA A 66 -13.55 21.37 -28.75
C ALA A 66 -13.48 22.32 -29.96
N GLN A 67 -12.71 21.98 -31.01
CA GLN A 67 -12.61 22.77 -32.25
C GLN A 67 -13.68 22.43 -33.29
N LEU A 68 -14.47 21.37 -33.11
CA LEU A 68 -15.50 20.91 -34.07
C LEU A 68 -16.81 21.71 -34.06
N PRO A 69 -17.37 22.16 -32.91
CA PRO A 69 -18.61 22.94 -32.89
C PRO A 69 -18.57 24.23 -33.74
N PRO A 70 -17.46 25.02 -33.76
CA PRO A 70 -17.34 26.15 -34.68
C PRO A 70 -17.40 25.77 -36.17
N LEU A 71 -16.89 24.60 -36.56
CA LEU A 71 -16.95 24.13 -37.96
C LEU A 71 -18.38 23.78 -38.35
N ARG A 72 -19.12 23.11 -37.45
CA ARG A 72 -20.52 22.79 -37.67
C ARG A 72 -21.38 24.05 -37.81
N ARG A 73 -21.13 25.07 -36.98
CA ARG A 73 -21.80 26.38 -37.11
C ARG A 73 -21.48 27.06 -38.44
N LEU A 74 -20.23 27.01 -38.90
CA LEU A 74 -19.84 27.57 -40.19
C LEU A 74 -20.52 26.85 -41.37
N VAL A 75 -20.69 25.53 -41.29
CA VAL A 75 -21.48 24.76 -42.27
C VAL A 75 -22.94 25.20 -42.27
N GLU A 76 -23.57 25.31 -41.09
CA GLU A 76 -24.96 25.77 -40.95
C GLU A 76 -25.15 27.19 -41.48
N GLU A 77 -24.20 28.09 -41.21
CA GLU A 77 -24.16 29.46 -41.74
C GLU A 77 -24.02 29.49 -43.26
N LEU A 78 -23.14 28.67 -43.83
CA LEU A 78 -22.97 28.54 -45.28
C LEU A 78 -24.24 27.96 -45.93
N HIS A 79 -24.87 26.93 -45.37
CA HIS A 79 -26.15 26.43 -45.89
C HIS A 79 -27.24 27.51 -45.82
N ALA A 80 -27.32 28.30 -44.75
CA ALA A 80 -28.25 29.42 -44.64
C ALA A 80 -27.96 30.54 -45.65
N GLN A 81 -26.69 30.85 -45.91
CA GLN A 81 -26.26 31.80 -46.94
C GLN A 81 -26.61 31.32 -48.34
N ALA A 82 -26.40 30.05 -48.66
CA ALA A 82 -26.78 29.44 -49.94
C ALA A 82 -28.30 29.53 -50.17
N GLN A 83 -29.11 29.24 -49.15
CA GLN A 83 -30.57 29.40 -49.21
C GLN A 83 -30.99 30.87 -49.38
N SER A 84 -30.27 31.80 -48.74
CA SER A 84 -30.53 33.25 -48.88
C SER A 84 -30.25 33.74 -50.29
N LEU A 85 -29.12 33.32 -50.88
CA LEU A 85 -28.77 33.62 -52.28
C LEU A 85 -29.81 33.06 -53.25
N ALA A 86 -30.29 31.83 -53.02
CA ALA A 86 -31.34 31.23 -53.83
C ALA A 86 -32.67 32.02 -53.76
N ARG A 87 -33.07 32.52 -52.58
CA ARG A 87 -34.25 33.39 -52.43
C ARG A 87 -34.12 34.70 -53.20
N ASP A 88 -32.92 35.25 -53.28
CA ASP A 88 -32.59 36.46 -54.04
C ASP A 88 -32.39 36.19 -55.55
N LYS A 89 -32.75 34.98 -56.02
CA LYS A 89 -32.62 34.52 -57.41
C LYS A 89 -31.16 34.47 -57.92
N ILE A 90 -30.18 34.40 -57.03
CA ILE A 90 -28.77 34.21 -57.36
C ILE A 90 -28.50 32.70 -57.30
N GLN A 91 -28.33 32.07 -58.47
CA GLN A 91 -28.02 30.65 -58.56
C GLN A 91 -26.52 30.42 -58.36
N LEU A 92 -26.17 29.65 -57.33
CA LEU A 92 -24.81 29.14 -57.15
C LEU A 92 -24.58 27.95 -58.10
N PRO A 93 -23.36 27.78 -58.65
CA PRO A 93 -23.04 26.62 -59.46
C PRO A 93 -23.18 25.30 -58.68
N ASP A 94 -23.65 24.25 -59.33
CA ASP A 94 -23.89 22.94 -58.69
C ASP A 94 -22.64 22.34 -58.01
N HIS A 95 -21.46 22.54 -58.59
CA HIS A 95 -20.20 22.06 -58.01
C HIS A 95 -19.85 22.73 -56.68
N VAL A 96 -20.31 23.97 -56.45
CA VAL A 96 -20.09 24.71 -55.21
C VAL A 96 -21.01 24.17 -54.11
N LEU A 97 -22.27 23.87 -54.44
CA LEU A 97 -23.22 23.25 -53.52
C LEU A 97 -22.80 21.82 -53.16
N ALA A 98 -22.38 21.03 -54.15
CA ALA A 98 -21.86 19.68 -53.92
C ALA A 98 -20.65 19.68 -52.99
N ARG A 99 -19.75 20.67 -53.13
CA ARG A 99 -18.59 20.84 -52.24
C ARG A 99 -18.99 21.20 -50.81
N LEU A 100 -20.03 22.02 -50.61
CA LEU A 100 -20.56 22.31 -49.27
C LEU A 100 -21.15 21.06 -48.61
N ASP A 101 -21.90 20.25 -49.36
CA ASP A 101 -22.49 19.00 -48.85
C ASP A 101 -21.43 17.94 -48.53
N GLU A 102 -20.37 17.85 -49.36
CA GLU A 102 -19.20 17.01 -49.08
C GLU A 102 -18.51 17.42 -47.77
N LEU A 103 -18.26 18.73 -47.58
CA LEU A 103 -17.67 19.26 -46.36
C LEU A 103 -18.55 19.03 -45.13
N ASN A 104 -19.87 19.17 -45.26
CA ASN A 104 -20.82 18.85 -44.18
C ASN A 104 -20.74 17.36 -43.76
N THR A 105 -20.65 16.46 -44.73
CA THR A 105 -20.49 15.02 -44.49
C THR A 105 -19.18 14.74 -43.75
N ARG A 106 -18.08 15.39 -44.16
CA ARG A 106 -16.76 15.26 -43.52
C ARG A 106 -16.74 15.81 -42.10
N VAL A 107 -17.36 16.97 -41.83
CA VAL A 107 -17.51 17.53 -40.48
C VAL A 107 -18.31 16.60 -39.57
N SER A 108 -19.38 15.99 -40.09
CA SER A 108 -20.20 15.02 -39.35
C SER A 108 -19.39 13.76 -38.99
N ALA A 109 -18.61 13.24 -39.94
CA ALA A 109 -17.73 12.09 -39.72
C ALA A 109 -16.59 12.38 -38.72
N LEU A 110 -16.06 13.61 -38.70
CA LEU A 110 -15.09 14.06 -37.69
C LEU A 110 -15.70 14.10 -36.29
N CYS A 111 -16.94 14.59 -36.15
CA CYS A 111 -17.65 14.63 -34.87
C CYS A 111 -17.89 13.22 -34.32
N ALA A 112 -18.45 12.33 -35.13
CA ALA A 112 -18.72 10.94 -34.76
C ALA A 112 -17.41 10.18 -34.44
N GLY A 113 -16.37 10.35 -35.26
CA GLY A 113 -15.06 9.73 -35.04
C GLY A 113 -14.36 10.23 -33.77
N GLY A 114 -14.48 11.51 -33.45
CA GLY A 114 -13.96 12.08 -32.20
C GLY A 114 -14.69 11.58 -30.97
N GLU A 115 -16.02 11.47 -31.02
CA GLU A 115 -16.84 10.89 -29.95
C GLU A 115 -16.52 9.42 -29.70
N GLU A 116 -16.42 8.63 -30.75
CA GLU A 116 -16.07 7.21 -30.65
C GLU A 116 -14.67 7.03 -30.05
N ARG A 117 -13.68 7.80 -30.53
CA ARG A 117 -12.32 7.74 -29.99
C ARG A 117 -12.27 8.15 -28.51
N ALA A 118 -12.99 9.20 -28.13
CA ALA A 118 -13.07 9.62 -26.74
C ALA A 118 -13.74 8.57 -25.86
N ARG A 119 -14.77 7.88 -26.37
CA ARG A 119 -15.44 6.77 -25.66
C ARG A 119 -14.51 5.58 -25.45
N GLN A 120 -13.75 5.19 -26.48
CA GLN A 120 -12.75 4.13 -26.41
C GLN A 120 -11.63 4.46 -25.41
N LEU A 121 -11.05 5.66 -25.50
CA LEU A 121 -10.00 6.12 -24.59
C LEU A 121 -10.52 6.28 -23.16
N ALA A 122 -11.75 6.78 -22.97
CA ALA A 122 -12.38 6.87 -21.66
C ALA A 122 -12.63 5.49 -21.06
N GLY A 123 -13.02 4.49 -21.87
CA GLY A 123 -13.11 3.09 -21.44
C GLY A 123 -11.77 2.57 -20.92
N VAL A 124 -10.69 2.69 -21.71
CA VAL A 124 -9.35 2.24 -21.30
C VAL A 124 -8.80 3.03 -20.10
N ALA A 125 -9.06 4.33 -20.03
CA ALA A 125 -8.64 5.20 -18.93
C ALA A 125 -9.42 4.96 -17.63
N ARG A 126 -10.70 4.58 -17.74
CA ARG A 126 -11.61 4.23 -16.62
C ARG A 126 -11.33 2.82 -16.11
N ASP A 127 -11.13 1.89 -17.03
CA ASP A 127 -10.82 0.50 -16.72
C ASP A 127 -9.34 0.36 -16.34
N GLY A 128 -8.49 1.39 -16.51
CA GLY A 128 -7.13 1.42 -15.93
C GLY A 128 -6.17 0.36 -16.46
N GLY A 129 -6.46 -0.29 -17.60
CA GLY A 129 -5.76 -1.50 -18.04
C GLY A 129 -6.23 -2.79 -17.34
N ALA A 130 -7.26 -2.71 -16.49
CA ALA A 130 -7.85 -3.83 -15.76
C ALA A 130 -8.42 -4.92 -16.67
N GLY A 131 -8.72 -4.67 -17.94
CA GLY A 131 -9.10 -5.76 -18.86
C GLY A 131 -8.05 -6.87 -18.96
N ALA A 132 -6.76 -6.50 -18.97
CA ALA A 132 -5.66 -7.46 -18.97
C ALA A 132 -5.46 -8.11 -17.59
N ALA A 133 -5.52 -7.31 -16.52
CA ALA A 133 -5.40 -7.82 -15.15
C ALA A 133 -6.59 -8.72 -14.75
N GLN A 134 -7.79 -8.45 -15.26
CA GLN A 134 -8.99 -9.24 -15.02
C GLN A 134 -8.88 -10.61 -15.68
N GLY A 135 -8.41 -10.67 -16.93
CA GLY A 135 -8.16 -11.95 -17.60
C GLY A 135 -7.08 -12.77 -16.88
N PHE A 136 -6.01 -12.12 -16.42
CA PHE A 136 -4.95 -12.76 -15.66
C PHE A 136 -5.41 -13.27 -14.28
N LEU A 137 -6.12 -12.44 -13.52
CA LEU A 137 -6.60 -12.78 -12.18
C LEU A 137 -7.86 -13.66 -12.19
N ALA A 138 -8.57 -13.79 -13.30
CA ALA A 138 -9.70 -14.72 -13.41
C ALA A 138 -9.27 -16.17 -13.12
N GLY A 139 -8.01 -16.53 -13.41
CA GLY A 139 -7.42 -17.82 -13.05
C GLY A 139 -7.09 -18.00 -11.55
N SER A 140 -7.42 -17.04 -10.68
CA SER A 140 -7.29 -17.21 -9.22
C SER A 140 -8.34 -18.14 -8.63
N VAL A 141 -9.48 -18.30 -9.31
CA VAL A 141 -10.61 -19.12 -8.89
C VAL A 141 -10.91 -20.22 -9.91
N GLU A 142 -11.53 -21.29 -9.42
CA GLU A 142 -11.98 -22.43 -10.21
C GLU A 142 -13.50 -22.59 -10.10
N PRO A 143 -14.17 -23.20 -11.10
CA PRO A 143 -15.59 -23.52 -11.00
C PRO A 143 -15.92 -24.26 -9.69
N PRO A 144 -17.06 -23.94 -9.01
CA PRO A 144 -18.18 -23.12 -9.47
C PRO A 144 -18.01 -21.59 -9.23
N TRP A 145 -16.81 -21.14 -8.89
CA TRP A 145 -16.55 -19.73 -8.59
C TRP A 145 -16.14 -18.93 -9.83
N GLU A 146 -16.61 -17.69 -9.90
CA GLU A 146 -16.20 -16.71 -10.91
C GLU A 146 -15.75 -15.42 -10.21
N ARG A 147 -14.64 -14.86 -10.69
CA ARG A 147 -14.13 -13.57 -10.24
C ARG A 147 -14.67 -12.44 -11.13
N ALA A 148 -15.37 -11.49 -10.52
CA ALA A 148 -15.92 -10.33 -11.18
C ALA A 148 -15.41 -9.02 -10.52
N VAL A 149 -15.67 -7.88 -11.15
CA VAL A 149 -15.33 -6.55 -10.63
C VAL A 149 -16.51 -5.60 -10.72
N THR A 150 -16.64 -4.72 -9.73
CA THR A 150 -17.63 -3.63 -9.75
C THR A 150 -17.19 -2.50 -10.70
N PRO A 151 -18.06 -1.54 -11.03
CA PRO A 151 -17.67 -0.34 -11.78
C PRO A 151 -16.58 0.51 -11.11
N ALA A 152 -16.37 0.34 -9.79
CA ALA A 152 -15.30 0.96 -9.03
C ALA A 152 -14.01 0.09 -8.99
N ASN A 153 -13.92 -0.93 -9.84
CA ASN A 153 -12.81 -1.89 -9.91
C ASN A 153 -12.60 -2.73 -8.64
N VAL A 154 -13.60 -2.83 -7.76
CA VAL A 154 -13.53 -3.70 -6.57
C VAL A 154 -13.84 -5.14 -6.95
N PRO A 155 -12.92 -6.10 -6.71
CA PRO A 155 -13.18 -7.51 -6.95
C PRO A 155 -14.26 -8.08 -6.03
N TYR A 156 -15.08 -8.96 -6.58
CA TYR A 156 -16.01 -9.80 -5.85
C TYR A 156 -16.12 -11.17 -6.53
N TYR A 157 -16.64 -12.15 -5.81
CA TYR A 157 -16.63 -13.56 -6.22
C TYR A 157 -18.05 -14.10 -6.23
N ILE A 158 -18.43 -14.70 -7.35
CA ILE A 158 -19.74 -15.27 -7.61
C ILE A 158 -19.61 -16.78 -7.47
N ASN A 159 -20.44 -17.40 -6.64
CA ASN A 159 -20.59 -18.84 -6.59
C ASN A 159 -21.86 -19.21 -7.36
N HIS A 160 -21.68 -19.83 -8.54
CA HIS A 160 -22.78 -20.20 -9.43
C HIS A 160 -23.61 -21.37 -8.93
N GLU A 161 -23.04 -22.24 -8.10
CA GLU A 161 -23.76 -23.39 -7.53
C GLU A 161 -24.71 -22.96 -6.39
N LEU A 162 -24.25 -22.02 -5.57
CA LEU A 162 -25.01 -21.50 -4.42
C LEU A 162 -25.78 -20.22 -4.74
N GLU A 163 -25.67 -19.69 -5.96
CA GLU A 163 -26.27 -18.42 -6.40
C GLU A 163 -25.97 -17.24 -5.44
N THR A 164 -24.72 -17.15 -4.97
CA THR A 164 -24.30 -16.15 -3.98
C THR A 164 -23.11 -15.33 -4.44
N THR A 165 -23.00 -14.11 -3.92
CA THR A 165 -21.87 -13.21 -4.19
C THR A 165 -21.15 -12.85 -2.89
N HIS A 166 -19.82 -12.83 -2.94
CA HIS A 166 -18.96 -12.61 -1.79
C HIS A 166 -17.90 -11.55 -2.09
N TRP A 167 -17.57 -10.71 -1.12
CA TRP A 167 -16.41 -9.82 -1.23
C TRP A 167 -15.08 -10.55 -1.04
N ASP A 168 -15.10 -11.65 -0.29
CA ASP A 168 -13.93 -12.43 0.04
C ASP A 168 -13.70 -13.54 -0.97
N HIS A 169 -12.44 -13.73 -1.33
CA HIS A 169 -12.03 -14.83 -2.19
C HIS A 169 -12.37 -16.16 -1.50
N PRO A 170 -12.82 -17.22 -2.21
CA PRO A 170 -13.16 -18.50 -1.59
C PRO A 170 -12.04 -19.08 -0.71
N LYS A 171 -10.80 -19.06 -1.20
CA LYS A 171 -9.61 -19.42 -0.39
C LYS A 171 -9.34 -18.51 0.81
N MET A 172 -9.74 -17.23 0.78
CA MET A 172 -9.68 -16.36 1.95
C MET A 172 -10.78 -16.73 2.97
N ILE A 173 -11.99 -17.07 2.51
CA ILE A 173 -13.08 -17.55 3.37
C ILE A 173 -12.64 -18.84 4.08
N GLU A 174 -12.12 -19.82 3.34
CA GLU A 174 -11.56 -21.06 3.88
C GLU A 174 -10.45 -20.78 4.91
N LEU A 175 -9.52 -19.89 4.56
CA LEU A 175 -8.42 -19.49 5.45
C LEU A 175 -8.95 -18.89 6.74
N MET A 176 -9.82 -17.87 6.65
CA MET A 176 -10.38 -17.17 7.81
C MET A 176 -11.20 -18.12 8.70
N ALA A 177 -11.94 -19.06 8.11
CA ALA A 177 -12.63 -20.11 8.85
C ALA A 177 -11.65 -21.03 9.60
N SER A 178 -10.56 -21.45 8.96
CA SER A 178 -9.52 -22.30 9.59
C SER A 178 -8.81 -21.62 10.78
N LEU A 179 -8.79 -20.28 10.82
CA LEU A 179 -8.20 -19.53 11.94
C LEU A 179 -8.99 -19.70 13.25
N ALA A 180 -10.25 -20.17 13.19
CA ALA A 180 -11.06 -20.40 14.38
C ALA A 180 -10.47 -21.49 15.29
N ASP A 181 -9.78 -22.49 14.73
CA ASP A 181 -9.12 -23.57 15.49
C ASP A 181 -8.01 -23.04 16.41
N LEU A 182 -7.50 -21.84 16.13
CA LEU A 182 -6.47 -21.19 16.94
C LEU A 182 -7.06 -20.44 18.15
N ASN A 183 -8.39 -20.34 18.28
CA ASN A 183 -9.04 -19.64 19.40
C ASN A 183 -8.74 -20.27 20.76
N GLU A 184 -8.41 -21.56 20.80
CA GLU A 184 -8.00 -22.29 22.02
C GLU A 184 -6.64 -21.85 22.58
N VAL A 185 -5.84 -21.11 21.81
CA VAL A 185 -4.56 -20.59 22.29
C VAL A 185 -4.81 -19.50 23.33
N ARG A 186 -4.47 -19.79 24.58
CA ARG A 186 -4.75 -18.92 25.73
C ARG A 186 -4.12 -17.53 25.64
N PHE A 187 -2.91 -17.44 25.12
CA PHE A 187 -2.14 -16.20 25.08
C PHE A 187 -2.46 -15.42 23.80
N SER A 188 -3.12 -14.28 23.92
CA SER A 188 -3.61 -13.49 22.79
C SER A 188 -2.54 -13.13 21.77
N ALA A 189 -1.36 -12.67 22.23
CA ALA A 189 -0.29 -12.29 21.31
C ALA A 189 0.21 -13.48 20.47
N TYR A 190 0.32 -14.68 21.05
CA TYR A 190 0.68 -15.89 20.29
C TYR A 190 -0.45 -16.36 19.39
N ARG A 191 -1.70 -16.29 19.85
CA ARG A 191 -2.87 -16.62 19.05
C ARG A 191 -2.95 -15.76 17.79
N THR A 192 -2.86 -14.44 17.96
CA THR A 192 -2.85 -13.50 16.84
C THR A 192 -1.64 -13.71 15.94
N ALA A 193 -0.45 -13.96 16.50
CA ALA A 193 0.74 -14.28 15.71
C ALA A 193 0.59 -15.58 14.91
N LEU A 194 -0.01 -16.64 15.47
CA LEU A 194 -0.31 -17.89 14.77
C LEU A 194 -1.31 -17.66 13.64
N LYS A 195 -2.40 -16.94 13.91
CA LYS A 195 -3.39 -16.56 12.89
C LYS A 195 -2.73 -15.78 11.76
N LEU A 196 -1.94 -14.76 12.11
CA LEU A 196 -1.26 -13.91 11.14
C LEU A 196 -0.16 -14.67 10.38
N ARG A 197 0.49 -15.66 11.00
CA ARG A 197 1.46 -16.54 10.33
C ARG A 197 0.78 -17.43 9.29
N SER A 198 -0.42 -17.94 9.56
CA SER A 198 -1.23 -18.67 8.57
C SER A 198 -1.58 -17.77 7.38
N VAL A 199 -2.01 -16.53 7.64
CA VAL A 199 -2.26 -15.52 6.59
C VAL A 199 -0.98 -15.22 5.81
N GLN A 200 0.13 -14.92 6.48
CA GLN A 200 1.42 -14.61 5.86
C GLN A 200 1.93 -15.76 4.96
N LYS A 201 1.62 -17.02 5.31
CA LYS A 201 1.93 -18.20 4.51
C LYS A 201 1.02 -18.34 3.30
N ALA A 202 -0.29 -18.19 3.48
CA ALA A 202 -1.26 -18.25 2.39
C ALA A 202 -1.04 -17.16 1.34
N LEU A 203 -0.60 -15.98 1.76
CA LEU A 203 -0.26 -14.87 0.87
C LEU A 203 1.17 -14.97 0.29
N CYS A 204 1.97 -15.96 0.68
CA CYS A 204 3.40 -16.05 0.34
C CYS A 204 4.26 -14.83 0.73
N MET A 205 3.75 -13.89 1.54
CA MET A 205 4.51 -12.69 1.97
C MET A 205 5.69 -13.01 2.88
N HIS A 206 5.71 -14.19 3.51
CA HIS A 206 6.88 -14.70 4.24
C HIS A 206 8.11 -14.98 3.35
N LEU A 207 7.94 -14.97 2.02
CA LEU A 207 9.02 -15.07 1.04
C LEU A 207 9.46 -13.70 0.52
N LEU A 208 8.58 -12.69 0.58
CA LEU A 208 8.86 -11.32 0.14
C LEU A 208 9.93 -10.69 1.03
N GLN A 209 11.10 -10.38 0.50
CA GLN A 209 12.16 -9.71 1.27
C GLN A 209 11.86 -8.20 1.41
N LEU A 210 12.15 -7.64 2.58
CA LEU A 210 11.96 -6.21 2.85
C LEU A 210 12.65 -5.32 1.80
N PRO A 211 13.93 -5.53 1.42
CA PRO A 211 14.58 -4.73 0.37
C PRO A 211 13.83 -4.73 -0.96
N ALA A 212 13.35 -5.90 -1.42
CA ALA A 212 12.59 -6.02 -2.65
C ALA A 212 11.26 -5.24 -2.59
N ALA A 213 10.58 -5.27 -1.44
CA ALA A 213 9.39 -4.44 -1.23
C ALA A 213 9.70 -2.93 -1.33
N LEU A 214 10.82 -2.49 -0.75
CA LEU A 214 11.23 -1.08 -0.80
C LEU A 214 11.58 -0.63 -2.22
N GLU A 215 12.30 -1.47 -2.96
CA GLU A 215 12.66 -1.21 -4.35
C GLU A 215 11.41 -1.11 -5.23
N ALA A 216 10.43 -2.00 -5.05
CA ALA A 216 9.17 -1.92 -5.77
C ALA A 216 8.40 -0.62 -5.45
N PHE A 217 8.37 -0.17 -4.19
CA PHE A 217 7.73 1.10 -3.87
C PHE A 217 8.40 2.29 -4.57
N ASP A 218 9.72 2.25 -4.71
CA ASP A 218 10.48 3.31 -5.39
C ASP A 218 10.30 3.23 -6.92
N SER A 219 10.36 2.03 -7.51
CA SER A 219 10.23 1.82 -8.96
C SER A 219 8.83 2.16 -9.50
N HIS A 220 7.79 1.96 -8.69
CA HIS A 220 6.41 2.34 -8.99
C HIS A 220 6.06 3.78 -8.55
N GLY A 221 7.05 4.57 -8.12
CA GLY A 221 6.86 5.99 -7.82
C GLY A 221 6.03 6.27 -6.56
N LEU A 222 5.90 5.32 -5.63
CA LEU A 222 5.17 5.50 -4.38
C LEU A 222 5.99 6.23 -3.31
N ARG A 223 7.27 6.50 -3.55
CA ARG A 223 8.17 7.18 -2.61
C ARG A 223 7.63 8.56 -2.22
N ALA A 224 7.59 8.84 -0.92
CA ALA A 224 7.10 10.10 -0.34
C ALA A 224 5.65 10.52 -0.72
N GLN A 225 4.82 9.59 -1.24
CA GLN A 225 3.41 9.83 -1.56
C GLN A 225 2.45 9.22 -0.53
N ASN A 226 2.85 9.15 0.75
CA ASN A 226 2.15 8.35 1.76
C ASN A 226 0.69 8.80 2.04
N ASP A 227 0.38 10.08 1.83
CA ASP A 227 -0.97 10.64 1.99
C ASP A 227 -1.87 10.45 0.76
N ARG A 228 -1.30 10.04 -0.39
CA ARG A 228 -2.05 9.79 -1.62
C ARG A 228 -2.85 8.49 -1.50
N LEU A 229 -3.98 8.43 -2.20
CA LEU A 229 -4.73 7.18 -2.41
C LEU A 229 -4.14 6.38 -3.59
N ILE A 230 -3.98 5.08 -3.39
CA ILE A 230 -3.67 4.09 -4.41
C ILE A 230 -4.93 3.27 -4.69
N ASP A 231 -5.27 3.11 -5.97
CA ASP A 231 -6.42 2.33 -6.40
C ASP A 231 -6.05 0.86 -6.67
N ILE A 232 -7.06 0.01 -6.86
CA ILE A 232 -6.86 -1.43 -7.06
C ILE A 232 -5.97 -1.77 -8.26
N PRO A 233 -6.15 -1.15 -9.45
CA PRO A 233 -5.23 -1.37 -10.58
C PRO A 233 -3.77 -1.04 -10.27
N ASP A 234 -3.50 0.08 -9.60
CA ASP A 234 -2.14 0.46 -9.21
C ASP A 234 -1.59 -0.52 -8.15
N MET A 235 -2.41 -0.96 -7.19
CA MET A 235 -2.02 -1.99 -6.22
C MET A 235 -1.66 -3.31 -6.91
N ILE A 236 -2.47 -3.77 -7.87
CA ILE A 236 -2.20 -4.98 -8.65
C ILE A 236 -0.85 -4.82 -9.37
N THR A 237 -0.61 -3.70 -10.04
CA THR A 237 0.64 -3.44 -10.77
C THR A 237 1.87 -3.59 -9.86
N VAL A 238 1.83 -3.00 -8.67
CA VAL A 238 2.93 -3.09 -7.70
C VAL A 238 3.10 -4.53 -7.22
N LEU A 239 2.01 -5.19 -6.81
CA LEU A 239 2.07 -6.56 -6.31
C LEU A 239 2.55 -7.53 -7.40
N THR A 240 2.10 -7.37 -8.65
CA THR A 240 2.55 -8.19 -9.78
C THR A 240 4.08 -8.15 -9.89
N SER A 241 4.71 -6.97 -9.77
CA SER A 241 6.18 -6.87 -9.79
C SER A 241 6.88 -7.54 -8.59
N LEU A 242 6.17 -7.75 -7.48
CA LEU A 242 6.69 -8.45 -6.30
C LEU A 242 6.57 -9.96 -6.41
N TYR A 243 5.51 -10.46 -7.06
CA TYR A 243 5.24 -11.89 -7.21
C TYR A 243 5.80 -12.48 -8.51
N GLU A 244 5.83 -11.74 -9.62
CA GLU A 244 6.30 -12.22 -10.92
C GLU A 244 7.80 -12.09 -11.10
N VAL A 245 8.42 -13.15 -11.66
CA VAL A 245 9.81 -13.24 -12.13
C VAL A 245 10.17 -12.01 -12.97
N GLY A 246 10.83 -11.03 -12.36
CA GLY A 246 11.45 -9.94 -13.10
C GLY A 246 12.35 -10.56 -14.17
N LYS A 247 12.01 -10.39 -15.45
CA LYS A 247 13.01 -10.59 -16.51
C LYS A 247 14.14 -9.62 -16.18
N PRO A 248 15.41 -10.08 -16.12
CA PRO A 248 16.50 -9.15 -15.97
C PRO A 248 16.37 -8.11 -17.08
N SER A 249 16.35 -6.84 -16.71
CA SER A 249 16.37 -5.77 -17.69
C SER A 249 17.59 -5.97 -18.60
N PRO A 250 17.52 -5.74 -19.92
CA PRO A 250 18.69 -5.84 -20.81
C PRO A 250 19.83 -4.87 -20.44
N PHE A 251 19.59 -3.96 -19.49
CA PHE A 251 20.54 -3.02 -18.92
C PHE A 251 21.17 -3.49 -17.61
N SER A 252 21.02 -4.77 -17.22
CA SER A 252 21.68 -5.33 -16.03
C SER A 252 23.15 -5.70 -16.23
N GLY A 253 23.76 -5.28 -17.34
CA GLY A 253 25.22 -5.16 -17.48
C GLY A 253 25.60 -3.71 -17.19
N ASP A 254 26.50 -3.52 -16.22
CA ASP A 254 27.13 -2.25 -15.85
C ASP A 254 26.49 -1.41 -14.74
N TYR A 255 25.89 -2.05 -13.72
CA TYR A 255 25.79 -1.44 -12.39
C TYR A 255 26.56 -2.27 -11.35
N LEU A 256 27.77 -1.79 -11.05
CA LEU A 256 28.56 -2.21 -9.89
C LEU A 256 27.73 -1.99 -8.60
N GLY A 257 27.53 -3.06 -7.84
CA GLY A 257 26.72 -3.08 -6.62
C GLY A 257 27.40 -2.37 -5.45
N LEU A 258 26.60 -1.97 -4.45
CA LEU A 258 27.02 -1.38 -3.18
C LEU A 258 26.19 -1.94 -2.03
N GLN A 259 26.87 -2.44 -0.99
CA GLN A 259 26.25 -2.85 0.27
C GLN A 259 25.77 -1.60 1.04
N LEU A 260 24.50 -1.56 1.42
CA LEU A 260 23.92 -0.51 2.26
C LEU A 260 24.38 -0.65 3.72
N SER A 261 25.38 0.13 4.15
CA SER A 261 25.50 0.50 5.57
C SER A 261 24.81 1.85 5.77
N ILE A 262 23.78 1.87 6.62
CA ILE A 262 22.95 3.06 6.81
C ILE A 262 23.68 4.00 7.78
N ASP A 263 24.36 5.02 7.26
CA ASP A 263 24.75 6.15 8.09
C ASP A 263 23.55 7.12 8.21
N PHE A 264 22.77 6.85 9.25
CA PHE A 264 21.35 7.21 9.44
C PHE A 264 21.05 8.72 9.53
N CYS A 265 22.05 9.61 9.42
CA CYS A 265 21.88 11.02 9.80
C CYS A 265 22.40 12.08 8.80
N LYS A 266 23.10 11.75 7.70
CA LYS A 266 23.86 12.80 6.94
C LYS A 266 23.66 12.94 5.42
N GLY A 267 22.86 12.11 4.75
CA GLY A 267 22.42 12.42 3.38
C GLY A 267 23.51 12.58 2.31
N THR A 268 24.70 12.00 2.48
CA THR A 268 25.74 11.94 1.42
C THR A 268 26.20 10.49 1.22
N PHE A 269 26.48 10.13 -0.03
CA PHE A 269 26.68 8.75 -0.54
C PHE A 269 28.17 8.48 -0.83
N GLU A 270 28.76 7.43 -0.24
CA GLU A 270 30.09 6.91 -0.60
C GLU A 270 30.09 5.36 -0.65
N SER A 271 30.92 4.79 -1.53
CA SER A 271 30.70 3.51 -2.23
C SER A 271 31.75 2.39 -1.96
N SER A 272 31.35 1.18 -1.48
CA SER A 272 31.98 -0.13 -1.84
C SER A 272 31.09 -1.43 -1.81
N PRO A 273 31.45 -2.54 -2.52
CA PRO A 273 30.49 -3.42 -3.25
C PRO A 273 30.10 -4.77 -2.62
N GLN A 274 28.83 -5.18 -2.76
CA GLN A 274 28.37 -6.59 -2.82
C GLN A 274 27.16 -6.73 -3.77
N HIS A 275 27.15 -7.80 -4.55
CA HIS A 275 26.16 -8.10 -5.60
C HIS A 275 25.05 -9.01 -5.08
N GLY A 276 23.79 -8.58 -5.17
CA GLY A 276 22.60 -9.41 -4.96
C GLY A 276 21.51 -9.04 -5.96
N CYS A 277 21.08 -9.98 -6.78
CA CYS A 277 19.95 -9.83 -7.69
C CYS A 277 18.65 -9.59 -6.89
N PRO A 278 17.69 -8.75 -7.34
CA PRO A 278 16.40 -8.62 -6.66
C PRO A 278 15.72 -9.99 -6.59
N SER A 279 15.51 -10.49 -5.38
CA SER A 279 14.87 -11.78 -5.10
C SER A 279 13.37 -11.66 -5.36
N VAL A 280 12.89 -12.43 -6.32
CA VAL A 280 11.49 -12.42 -6.76
C VAL A 280 10.81 -13.71 -6.30
N ILE A 281 9.62 -13.59 -5.68
CA ILE A 281 8.99 -14.68 -4.92
C ILE A 281 8.79 -15.95 -5.76
N ALA A 282 8.20 -15.83 -6.96
CA ALA A 282 7.96 -16.98 -7.84
C ALA A 282 9.22 -17.45 -8.57
N ALA A 283 10.23 -16.59 -8.78
CA ALA A 283 11.47 -16.96 -9.45
C ALA A 283 12.28 -17.95 -8.60
N GLU A 284 12.26 -17.71 -7.29
CA GLU A 284 12.97 -18.54 -6.31
C GLU A 284 12.17 -19.77 -5.88
N ASN A 285 10.83 -19.77 -6.06
CA ASN A 285 9.93 -20.82 -5.57
C ASN A 285 8.82 -21.20 -6.58
N PRO A 286 9.16 -21.60 -7.82
CA PRO A 286 8.19 -21.74 -8.92
C PRO A 286 7.15 -22.85 -8.71
N SER A 287 7.43 -23.87 -7.91
CA SER A 287 6.48 -24.94 -7.59
C SER A 287 5.53 -24.63 -6.44
N VAL A 288 5.76 -23.55 -5.69
CA VAL A 288 5.03 -23.22 -4.45
C VAL A 288 4.08 -22.04 -4.66
N VAL A 289 4.35 -21.17 -5.64
CA VAL A 289 3.68 -19.87 -5.77
C VAL A 289 2.76 -19.87 -6.98
N ASN A 290 1.45 -19.98 -6.75
CA ASN A 290 0.44 -19.63 -7.75
C ASN A 290 0.29 -18.10 -7.75
N VAL A 291 0.88 -17.44 -8.75
CA VAL A 291 0.96 -15.97 -8.81
C VAL A 291 -0.43 -15.31 -8.87
N PRO A 292 -1.34 -15.68 -9.81
CA PRO A 292 -2.71 -15.13 -9.82
C PRO A 292 -3.43 -15.25 -8.47
N LEU A 293 -3.34 -16.43 -7.83
CA LEU A 293 -3.97 -16.66 -6.53
C LEU A 293 -3.34 -15.80 -5.42
N CYS A 294 -2.01 -15.75 -5.33
CA CYS A 294 -1.32 -14.97 -4.28
C CYS A 294 -1.59 -13.47 -4.41
N LEU A 295 -1.63 -12.96 -5.64
CA LEU A 295 -1.96 -11.57 -5.93
C LEU A 295 -3.38 -11.23 -5.49
N ASP A 296 -4.35 -12.03 -5.92
CA ASP A 296 -5.75 -11.78 -5.64
C ASP A 296 -6.07 -11.92 -4.15
N LEU A 297 -5.47 -12.90 -3.46
CA LEU A 297 -5.56 -13.02 -2.01
C LEU A 297 -4.90 -11.84 -1.27
N SER A 298 -3.79 -11.31 -1.81
CA SER A 298 -3.09 -10.15 -1.20
C SER A 298 -3.91 -8.88 -1.33
N ILE A 299 -4.53 -8.65 -2.49
CA ILE A 299 -5.49 -7.56 -2.68
C ILE A 299 -6.67 -7.73 -1.74
N ASN A 300 -7.27 -8.93 -1.71
CA ASN A 300 -8.41 -9.21 -0.84
C ASN A 300 -8.09 -8.96 0.64
N TRP A 301 -6.90 -9.39 1.10
CA TRP A 301 -6.41 -9.11 2.45
C TRP A 301 -6.24 -7.61 2.72
N LEU A 302 -5.58 -6.86 1.82
CA LEU A 302 -5.35 -5.43 1.99
C LEU A 302 -6.66 -4.64 2.02
N LEU A 303 -7.61 -4.97 1.16
CA LEU A 303 -8.95 -4.35 1.15
C LEU A 303 -9.73 -4.70 2.42
N ASN A 304 -9.61 -5.93 2.92
CA ASN A 304 -10.21 -6.31 4.20
C ASN A 304 -9.67 -5.50 5.38
N VAL A 305 -8.35 -5.31 5.43
CA VAL A 305 -7.71 -4.58 6.52
C VAL A 305 -7.95 -3.07 6.43
N TYR A 306 -7.87 -2.48 5.24
CA TYR A 306 -7.78 -1.02 5.07
C TYR A 306 -8.93 -0.38 4.27
N ASP A 307 -9.75 -1.15 3.55
CA ASP A 307 -10.90 -0.67 2.76
C ASP A 307 -12.16 -1.50 3.04
N SER A 308 -12.58 -1.54 4.30
CA SER A 308 -13.80 -2.26 4.71
C SER A 308 -15.08 -1.75 4.04
N GLN A 309 -15.07 -0.50 3.56
CA GLN A 309 -16.20 0.11 2.84
C GLN A 309 -16.19 -0.17 1.35
N ARG A 310 -15.18 -0.87 0.83
CA ARG A 310 -15.06 -1.22 -0.60
C ARG A 310 -15.10 0.01 -1.50
N THR A 311 -14.37 1.06 -1.11
CA THR A 311 -14.21 2.28 -1.91
C THR A 311 -13.36 2.04 -3.16
N GLY A 312 -12.52 0.99 -3.17
CA GLY A 312 -11.59 0.69 -4.24
C GLY A 312 -10.25 1.41 -4.11
N GLN A 313 -10.03 2.12 -3.00
CA GLN A 313 -8.83 2.92 -2.76
C GLN A 313 -8.36 2.82 -1.31
N ILE A 314 -7.06 2.81 -1.09
CA ILE A 314 -6.44 2.93 0.23
C ILE A 314 -5.32 3.95 0.21
N ARG A 315 -4.89 4.44 1.38
CA ARG A 315 -3.70 5.30 1.44
C ARG A 315 -2.45 4.50 1.08
N VAL A 316 -1.51 5.14 0.38
CA VAL A 316 -0.18 4.58 0.10
C VAL A 316 0.54 4.22 1.40
N LEU A 317 0.35 5.00 2.48
CA LEU A 317 0.84 4.65 3.81
C LEU A 317 0.35 3.26 4.23
N SER A 318 -0.97 3.03 4.20
CA SER A 318 -1.60 1.80 4.64
C SER A 318 -1.20 0.60 3.78
N PHE A 319 -1.08 0.80 2.46
CA PHE A 319 -0.55 -0.19 1.53
C PHE A 319 0.87 -0.65 1.91
N LYS A 320 1.79 0.30 2.12
CA LYS A 320 3.18 0.01 2.53
C LYS A 320 3.24 -0.64 3.90
N VAL A 321 2.49 -0.14 4.88
CA VAL A 321 2.41 -0.71 6.23
C VAL A 321 1.95 -2.16 6.17
N GLY A 322 0.86 -2.45 5.43
CA GLY A 322 0.35 -3.81 5.23
C GLY A 322 1.39 -4.80 4.71
N LEU A 323 2.15 -4.40 3.68
CA LEU A 323 3.18 -5.25 3.09
C LEU A 323 4.41 -5.41 3.99
N VAL A 324 4.90 -4.32 4.58
CA VAL A 324 6.10 -4.33 5.45
C VAL A 324 5.88 -5.15 6.73
N LEU A 325 4.68 -5.10 7.30
CA LEU A 325 4.34 -5.89 8.48
C LEU A 325 4.46 -7.39 8.18
N LEU A 326 4.05 -7.83 6.99
CA LEU A 326 3.98 -9.24 6.59
C LEU A 326 5.18 -9.75 5.78
N CYS A 327 6.06 -8.88 5.28
CA CYS A 327 7.24 -9.33 4.54
C CYS A 327 8.25 -10.06 5.44
N LYS A 328 9.26 -10.70 4.86
CA LYS A 328 10.45 -11.21 5.54
C LYS A 328 11.48 -10.09 5.69
N GLY A 329 12.12 -10.02 6.85
CA GLY A 329 13.15 -9.02 7.15
C GLY A 329 13.45 -8.94 8.64
N HIS A 330 14.52 -8.24 9.01
CA HIS A 330 14.80 -8.02 10.43
C HIS A 330 13.75 -7.09 11.05
N LEU A 331 13.33 -7.42 12.27
CA LEU A 331 12.26 -6.68 12.96
C LEU A 331 12.63 -5.20 13.17
N GLU A 332 13.89 -4.92 13.53
CA GLU A 332 14.36 -3.54 13.71
C GLU A 332 14.33 -2.74 12.40
N GLU A 333 14.70 -3.35 11.27
CA GLU A 333 14.67 -2.69 9.95
C GLU A 333 13.24 -2.32 9.56
N LYS A 334 12.28 -3.23 9.79
CA LYS A 334 10.86 -2.94 9.61
C LYS A 334 10.42 -1.76 10.46
N TYR A 335 10.78 -1.74 11.74
CA TYR A 335 10.43 -0.62 12.62
C TYR A 335 11.02 0.71 12.17
N ARG A 336 12.30 0.72 11.77
CA ARG A 336 12.96 1.90 11.22
C ARG A 336 12.26 2.39 9.96
N TYR A 337 11.89 1.48 9.06
CA TYR A 337 11.16 1.84 7.85
C TYR A 337 9.77 2.39 8.16
N LEU A 338 9.00 1.73 9.03
CA LEU A 338 7.68 2.18 9.46
C LEU A 338 7.73 3.60 10.06
N PHE A 339 8.72 3.89 10.92
CA PHE A 339 8.92 5.23 11.45
C PHE A 339 9.27 6.24 10.35
N ARG A 340 10.11 5.87 9.39
CA ARG A 340 10.48 6.72 8.26
C ARG A 340 9.28 7.10 7.38
N LEU A 341 8.26 6.26 7.30
CA LEU A 341 7.04 6.58 6.54
C LEU A 341 6.29 7.80 7.10
N ILE A 342 6.42 8.08 8.39
CA ILE A 342 5.69 9.17 9.06
C ILE A 342 6.59 10.35 9.48
N ALA A 343 7.91 10.16 9.46
CA ALA A 343 8.86 11.19 9.84
C ALA A 343 8.86 12.38 8.84
N ASP A 344 9.06 13.60 9.34
CA ASP A 344 9.34 14.77 8.49
C ASP A 344 10.76 14.72 7.86
N PRO A 345 11.10 15.67 6.97
CA PRO A 345 12.46 15.82 6.46
C PRO A 345 13.54 16.04 7.53
N SER A 346 13.17 16.38 8.78
CA SER A 346 14.08 16.47 9.92
C SER A 346 14.21 15.15 10.68
N CYS A 347 13.66 14.04 10.16
CA CYS A 347 13.62 12.72 10.78
C CYS A 347 12.86 12.67 12.12
N ARG A 348 11.89 13.56 12.32
CA ARG A 348 11.07 13.67 13.54
C ARG A 348 9.61 13.35 13.27
N ALA A 349 8.92 12.85 14.30
CA ALA A 349 7.48 12.58 14.26
C ALA A 349 6.78 13.14 15.51
N ASP A 350 5.65 13.83 15.30
CA ASP A 350 4.77 14.30 16.37
C ASP A 350 3.78 13.20 16.79
N GLN A 351 2.96 13.47 17.80
CA GLN A 351 1.95 12.53 18.30
C GLN A 351 0.95 12.11 17.21
N ARG A 352 0.55 13.04 16.34
CA ARG A 352 -0.41 12.78 15.26
C ARG A 352 0.16 11.80 14.25
N LYS A 353 1.39 12.02 13.79
CA LYS A 353 2.13 11.14 12.87
C LYS A 353 2.31 9.74 13.44
N LEU A 354 2.71 9.63 14.71
CA LEU A 354 2.78 8.33 15.39
C LEU A 354 1.40 7.66 15.45
N GLY A 355 0.36 8.44 15.75
CA GLY A 355 -1.03 7.98 15.75
C GLY A 355 -1.46 7.39 14.40
N LEU A 356 -1.11 8.03 13.27
CA LEU A 356 -1.40 7.52 11.93
C LEU A 356 -0.76 6.14 11.69
N LEU A 357 0.51 5.97 12.06
CA LEU A 357 1.20 4.69 11.91
C LEU A 357 0.59 3.60 12.79
N LEU A 358 0.36 3.89 14.07
CA LEU A 358 -0.20 2.92 15.01
C LEU A 358 -1.65 2.56 14.64
N HIS A 359 -2.41 3.51 14.11
CA HIS A 359 -3.75 3.27 13.59
C HIS A 359 -3.73 2.27 12.43
N ASP A 360 -2.75 2.36 11.51
CA ASP A 360 -2.64 1.40 10.41
C ASP A 360 -2.17 0.04 10.89
N CYS A 361 -1.19 -0.01 11.79
CA CYS A 361 -0.72 -1.26 12.40
C CYS A 361 -1.84 -2.01 13.14
N ILE A 362 -2.71 -1.31 13.88
CA ILE A 362 -3.76 -1.96 14.68
C ILE A 362 -4.92 -2.52 13.82
N GLN A 363 -5.04 -2.10 12.55
CA GLN A 363 -6.06 -2.68 11.65
C GLN A 363 -5.81 -4.16 11.38
N VAL A 364 -4.55 -4.61 11.37
CA VAL A 364 -4.20 -6.02 11.13
C VAL A 364 -4.80 -6.95 12.19
N PRO A 365 -4.54 -6.79 13.51
CA PRO A 365 -5.20 -7.59 14.54
C PRO A 365 -6.71 -7.32 14.63
N ARG A 366 -7.19 -6.13 14.23
CA ARG A 366 -8.64 -5.86 14.11
C ARG A 366 -9.31 -6.74 13.07
N GLN A 367 -8.71 -6.92 11.90
CA GLN A 367 -9.23 -7.80 10.86
C GLN A 367 -9.30 -9.27 11.30
N LEU A 368 -8.42 -9.68 12.22
CA LEU A 368 -8.44 -11.01 12.83
C LEU A 368 -9.41 -11.14 14.03
N GLY A 369 -10.13 -10.08 14.39
CA GLY A 369 -11.03 -10.05 15.55
C GLY A 369 -10.31 -10.02 16.91
N GLU A 370 -9.03 -9.65 16.95
CA GLU A 370 -8.18 -9.74 18.16
C GLU A 370 -7.83 -8.38 18.78
N VAL A 371 -8.33 -7.27 18.21
CA VAL A 371 -7.96 -5.90 18.61
C VAL A 371 -8.20 -5.59 20.10
N ALA A 372 -9.21 -6.20 20.73
CA ALA A 372 -9.49 -6.02 22.16
C ALA A 372 -8.30 -6.43 23.04
N ALA A 373 -7.51 -7.42 22.60
CA ALA A 373 -6.32 -7.85 23.32
C ALA A 373 -5.12 -6.90 23.16
N PHE A 374 -5.20 -5.90 22.28
CA PHE A 374 -4.10 -5.00 21.92
C PHE A 374 -4.38 -3.53 22.25
N GLY A 375 -5.26 -3.28 23.22
CA GLY A 375 -5.61 -1.91 23.67
C GLY A 375 -6.86 -1.33 23.00
N GLY A 376 -7.53 -2.11 22.14
CA GLY A 376 -8.70 -1.65 21.39
C GLY A 376 -8.32 -0.82 20.17
N SER A 377 -9.32 -0.28 19.47
CA SER A 377 -9.09 0.51 18.25
C SER A 377 -8.58 1.93 18.52
N ASN A 378 -8.69 2.43 19.76
CA ASN A 378 -8.14 3.73 20.13
C ASN A 378 -6.63 3.60 20.43
N ILE A 379 -5.81 4.22 19.58
CA ILE A 379 -4.34 4.19 19.68
C ILE A 379 -3.75 5.30 20.56
N GLU A 380 -4.54 6.29 20.98
CA GLU A 380 -4.05 7.45 21.74
C GLU A 380 -3.35 7.07 23.05
N PRO A 381 -3.79 6.08 23.84
CA PRO A 381 -3.05 5.66 25.04
C PRO A 381 -1.65 5.13 24.70
N SER A 382 -1.50 4.43 23.57
CA SER A 382 -0.19 3.94 23.11
C SER A 382 0.70 5.07 22.63
N VAL A 383 0.15 6.06 21.93
CA VAL A 383 0.88 7.28 21.52
C VAL A 383 1.41 8.01 22.75
N ARG A 384 0.54 8.31 23.73
CA ARG A 384 0.93 8.97 24.98
C ARG A 384 2.00 8.19 25.73
N SER A 385 1.84 6.86 25.85
CA SER A 385 2.84 5.99 26.47
C SER A 385 4.22 6.09 25.80
N CYS A 386 4.28 6.20 24.47
CA CYS A 386 5.53 6.37 23.74
C CYS A 386 6.21 7.70 24.06
N PHE A 387 5.44 8.80 24.06
CA PHE A 387 5.93 10.15 24.32
C PHE A 387 6.36 10.39 25.78
N GLU A 388 5.60 9.86 26.73
CA GLU A 388 5.96 9.85 28.15
C GLU A 388 7.29 9.13 28.38
N GLN A 389 7.48 7.97 27.74
CA GLN A 389 8.71 7.21 27.84
C GLN A 389 9.90 7.95 27.23
N ALA A 390 9.73 8.54 26.04
CA ALA A 390 10.77 9.32 25.37
C ALA A 390 11.20 10.54 26.21
N SER A 391 10.24 11.18 26.87
CA SER A 391 10.47 12.30 27.78
C SER A 391 11.20 11.88 29.06
N ALA A 392 10.95 10.65 29.54
CA ALA A 392 11.61 10.09 30.72
C ALA A 392 13.06 9.63 30.44
N SER A 393 13.36 9.18 29.22
CA SER A 393 14.73 8.81 28.83
C SER A 393 15.65 10.02 28.75
N THR A 394 15.18 11.14 28.19
CA THR A 394 15.97 12.38 28.07
C THR A 394 16.21 13.07 29.41
N GLY A 395 15.33 12.90 30.39
CA GLY A 395 15.47 13.48 31.74
C GLY A 395 16.53 12.82 32.63
N LYS A 396 16.91 11.56 32.38
CA LYS A 396 17.87 10.84 33.23
C LYS A 396 19.33 11.18 32.97
N ASP A 397 19.67 11.57 31.75
CA ASP A 397 21.06 11.89 31.39
C ASP A 397 21.56 13.19 32.04
N SER A 398 20.64 14.03 32.56
CA SER A 398 20.99 15.26 33.30
C SER A 398 21.30 15.07 34.79
N LYS A 399 20.94 13.94 35.41
CA LYS A 399 21.08 13.72 36.88
C LYS A 399 22.17 12.75 37.30
N THR A 400 22.87 12.10 36.38
CA THR A 400 24.00 11.19 36.67
C THR A 400 25.38 11.84 36.56
N ALA A 401 25.47 13.15 36.28
CA ALA A 401 26.72 13.90 36.18
C ALA A 401 27.07 14.69 37.47
N THR A 402 26.50 14.34 38.62
CA THR A 402 26.91 14.89 39.92
C THR A 402 27.20 13.76 40.88
N LEU A 403 28.41 13.20 40.76
CA LEU A 403 29.29 12.72 41.82
C LEU A 403 30.53 12.12 41.14
N ASP A 404 31.70 12.59 41.56
CA ASP A 404 33.05 12.17 41.14
C ASP A 404 33.61 12.73 39.82
N ARG A 405 34.11 13.98 39.87
CA ARG A 405 35.53 14.25 39.54
C ARG A 405 35.98 15.67 39.88
N LYS A 406 37.03 15.72 40.70
CA LYS A 406 37.91 16.86 40.96
C LYS A 406 38.80 17.11 39.72
N SER A 407 39.07 18.39 39.43
CA SER A 407 40.13 18.95 38.57
C SER A 407 40.23 18.46 37.12
N ASP A 408 39.85 19.27 36.13
CA ASP A 408 40.79 20.17 35.44
C ASP A 408 40.07 21.15 34.50
N LYS A 409 40.61 22.36 34.39
CA LYS A 409 40.15 23.45 33.52
C LYS A 409 40.61 23.17 32.08
N SER A 410 39.66 22.95 31.17
CA SER A 410 39.84 23.23 29.74
C SER A 410 38.49 23.41 29.05
N GLU A 411 38.33 24.61 28.49
CA GLU A 411 37.43 25.00 27.39
C GLU A 411 35.94 24.63 27.46
N LYS A 412 35.14 25.68 27.69
CA LYS A 412 33.71 25.75 27.40
C LYS A 412 33.46 25.40 25.92
N ASP A 413 32.87 24.24 25.67
CA ASP A 413 32.10 23.98 24.45
C ASP A 413 30.61 24.22 24.77
N GLU A 414 30.19 25.48 24.67
CA GLU A 414 28.82 25.97 24.91
C GLU A 414 27.88 25.70 23.72
N THR A 415 27.93 24.52 23.08
CA THR A 415 27.06 24.24 21.92
C THR A 415 26.73 22.77 21.72
N LYS A 416 25.73 22.23 22.45
CA LYS A 416 24.79 21.20 21.96
C LYS A 416 23.70 20.73 22.94
N ASP A 417 23.26 21.56 23.89
CA ASP A 417 21.91 21.36 24.46
C ASP A 417 20.92 21.97 23.47
N LYS A 418 20.61 21.25 22.38
CA LYS A 418 19.50 21.62 21.50
C LYS A 418 18.26 21.53 22.37
N THR A 419 17.71 22.67 22.76
CA THR A 419 16.43 22.86 23.43
C THR A 419 15.42 21.84 22.91
N LEU A 420 15.23 20.75 23.65
CA LEU A 420 14.20 19.76 23.37
C LEU A 420 12.87 20.48 23.57
N GLU A 421 12.19 20.81 22.47
CA GLU A 421 10.90 21.47 22.51
C GLU A 421 9.91 20.58 23.27
N ARG A 422 9.46 21.06 24.42
CA ARG A 422 8.47 20.40 25.27
C ARG A 422 7.12 21.08 25.13
N ASP A 423 6.05 20.32 25.25
CA ASP A 423 4.70 20.85 25.31
C ASP A 423 4.37 21.39 26.71
N ALA A 424 3.15 21.92 26.88
CA ALA A 424 2.68 22.48 28.14
C ALA A 424 2.66 21.45 29.30
N ASP A 425 2.58 20.15 28.98
CA ASP A 425 2.59 19.05 29.94
C ASP A 425 4.02 18.52 30.22
N GLY A 426 5.03 19.17 29.62
CA GLY A 426 6.45 18.82 29.78
C GLY A 426 6.88 17.58 29.00
N GLN A 427 6.06 17.06 28.07
CA GLN A 427 6.42 15.98 27.16
C GLN A 427 7.16 16.53 25.94
N LEU A 428 7.99 15.70 25.30
CA LEU A 428 8.61 16.06 24.03
C LEU A 428 7.55 16.35 22.96
N GLN A 429 7.68 17.43 22.20
CA GLN A 429 6.77 17.70 21.07
C GLN A 429 6.97 16.71 19.92
N TYR A 430 8.18 16.16 19.78
CA TYR A 430 8.56 15.22 18.73
C TYR A 430 9.41 14.07 19.25
N ILE A 431 9.31 12.93 18.58
CA ILE A 431 10.20 11.78 18.77
C ILE A 431 11.04 11.54 17.51
N GLU A 432 12.14 10.83 17.71
CA GLU A 432 13.04 10.35 16.65
C GLU A 432 13.01 8.81 16.64
N ALA A 433 13.57 8.20 15.59
CA ALA A 433 13.56 6.75 15.41
C ALA A 433 14.12 6.00 16.64
N PHE A 434 15.16 6.53 17.29
CA PHE A 434 15.73 5.93 18.50
C PHE A 434 14.70 5.80 19.64
N HIS A 435 13.93 6.86 19.91
CA HIS A 435 12.89 6.86 20.95
C HIS A 435 11.80 5.82 20.64
N PHE A 436 11.38 5.75 19.37
CA PHE A 436 10.40 4.78 18.90
C PHE A 436 10.89 3.33 19.05
N LEU A 437 12.13 3.06 18.66
CA LEU A 437 12.74 1.72 18.79
C LEU A 437 12.87 1.30 20.25
N GLN A 438 13.28 2.19 21.15
CA GLN A 438 13.35 1.90 22.58
C GLN A 438 11.97 1.61 23.20
N TRP A 439 10.92 2.29 22.72
CA TRP A 439 9.55 2.00 23.13
C TRP A 439 9.12 0.61 22.66
N LEU A 440 9.37 0.28 21.38
CA LEU A 440 9.03 -1.02 20.80
C LEU A 440 9.81 -2.20 21.41
N GLN A 441 11.05 -2.00 21.88
CA GLN A 441 11.81 -3.00 22.62
C GLN A 441 11.13 -3.45 23.91
N LYS A 442 10.23 -2.63 24.48
CA LYS A 442 9.41 -3.02 25.63
C LYS A 442 8.14 -3.78 25.26
N GLU A 443 7.94 -4.05 23.97
CA GLU A 443 6.78 -4.76 23.42
C GLU A 443 5.44 -4.17 23.89
N PRO A 444 5.15 -2.91 23.53
CA PRO A 444 3.92 -2.24 23.96
C PRO A 444 2.70 -3.01 23.46
N GLN A 445 1.61 -2.97 24.24
CA GLN A 445 0.44 -3.82 24.00
C GLN A 445 -0.13 -3.66 22.58
N SER A 446 -0.10 -2.47 21.97
CA SER A 446 -0.62 -2.26 20.61
C SER A 446 0.23 -2.87 19.50
N MET A 447 1.49 -3.23 19.78
CA MET A 447 2.44 -3.75 18.77
C MET A 447 3.02 -5.12 19.11
N VAL A 448 2.78 -5.69 20.30
CA VAL A 448 3.38 -6.94 20.78
C VAL A 448 3.13 -8.16 19.86
N TRP A 449 2.08 -8.16 19.06
CA TRP A 449 1.78 -9.23 18.10
C TRP A 449 2.85 -9.37 17.00
N LEU A 450 3.50 -8.27 16.59
CA LEU A 450 4.52 -8.29 15.54
C LEU A 450 5.86 -8.92 15.97
N PRO A 451 6.48 -8.56 17.11
CA PRO A 451 7.66 -9.27 17.59
C PRO A 451 7.36 -10.74 17.89
N VAL A 452 6.15 -11.07 18.38
CA VAL A 452 5.74 -12.47 18.58
C VAL A 452 5.63 -13.22 17.25
N LEU A 453 5.10 -12.60 16.19
CA LEU A 453 5.09 -13.19 14.84
C LEU A 453 6.52 -13.52 14.36
N HIS A 454 7.47 -12.60 14.55
CA HIS A 454 8.86 -12.84 14.17
C HIS A 454 9.51 -13.97 14.97
N ARG A 455 9.26 -14.04 16.29
CA ARG A 455 9.74 -15.16 17.12
C ARG A 455 9.10 -16.49 16.71
N LEU A 456 7.81 -16.49 16.37
CA LEU A 456 7.11 -17.67 15.89
C LEU A 456 7.72 -18.16 14.57
N ALA A 457 7.95 -17.27 13.61
CA ALA A 457 8.57 -17.60 12.34
C ALA A 457 9.99 -18.19 12.53
N ALA A 458 10.78 -17.65 13.46
CA ALA A 458 12.10 -18.20 13.80
C ALA A 458 12.01 -19.58 14.48
N ALA A 459 11.01 -19.78 15.34
CA ALA A 459 10.82 -21.01 16.11
C ALA A 459 10.39 -22.20 15.24
N GLU A 460 9.70 -22.00 14.12
CA GLU A 460 9.16 -23.08 13.26
C GLU A 460 10.20 -24.15 12.88
N THR A 461 11.45 -23.74 12.66
CA THR A 461 12.56 -24.63 12.29
C THR A 461 13.52 -24.90 13.46
N ALA A 462 13.28 -24.31 14.62
CA ALA A 462 14.12 -24.48 15.79
C ALA A 462 13.94 -25.88 16.40
N LYS A 463 15.05 -26.58 16.59
CA LYS A 463 15.12 -27.90 17.22
C LYS A 463 15.95 -27.81 18.49
N HIS A 464 15.35 -28.17 19.61
CA HIS A 464 15.99 -28.16 20.92
C HIS A 464 16.21 -29.60 21.41
N GLN A 465 17.43 -29.89 21.85
CA GLN A 465 17.78 -31.17 22.50
C GLN A 465 17.27 -31.22 23.95
N ALA A 466 16.00 -30.88 24.14
CA ALA A 466 15.30 -30.85 25.41
C ALA A 466 14.02 -31.69 25.30
N LYS A 467 13.64 -32.34 26.40
CA LYS A 467 12.42 -33.15 26.49
C LYS A 467 11.35 -32.38 27.25
N CYS A 468 10.14 -32.32 26.71
CA CYS A 468 9.05 -31.65 27.42
C CYS A 468 8.68 -32.42 28.70
N ASN A 469 8.66 -31.74 29.84
CA ASN A 469 8.31 -32.37 31.13
C ASN A 469 6.84 -32.77 31.24
N ILE A 470 5.95 -32.24 30.38
CA ILE A 470 4.51 -32.53 30.37
C ILE A 470 4.18 -33.66 29.38
N CYS A 471 4.26 -33.43 28.07
CA CYS A 471 3.89 -34.42 27.04
C CYS A 471 5.00 -35.42 26.69
N LYS A 472 6.22 -35.24 27.22
CA LYS A 472 7.39 -36.10 26.96
C LYS A 472 7.92 -36.08 25.53
N GLU A 473 7.41 -35.20 24.68
CA GLU A 473 7.92 -34.96 23.32
C GLU A 473 9.41 -34.60 23.35
N TYR A 474 10.18 -35.25 22.48
CA TYR A 474 11.62 -35.08 22.31
C TYR A 474 12.00 -35.43 20.86
N PRO A 475 12.84 -34.62 20.19
CA PRO A 475 13.29 -33.28 20.60
C PRO A 475 12.12 -32.28 20.58
N ILE A 476 12.19 -31.20 21.36
CA ILE A 476 11.22 -30.11 21.24
C ILE A 476 11.50 -29.38 19.92
N ILE A 477 10.48 -29.31 19.05
CA ILE A 477 10.48 -28.53 17.80
C ILE A 477 9.51 -27.36 17.99
N GLY A 478 9.89 -26.17 17.52
CA GLY A 478 9.15 -24.95 17.82
C GLY A 478 9.69 -24.25 19.07
N PHE A 479 8.84 -23.47 19.73
CA PHE A 479 9.22 -22.82 20.99
C PHE A 479 9.55 -23.82 22.11
N ARG A 480 10.66 -23.55 22.80
CA ARG A 480 11.01 -24.14 24.10
C ARG A 480 10.78 -23.12 25.21
N TYR A 481 10.04 -23.51 26.24
CA TYR A 481 9.82 -22.71 27.44
C TYR A 481 10.49 -23.35 28.64
N ARG A 482 11.49 -22.69 29.21
CA ARG A 482 12.19 -23.15 30.42
C ARG A 482 11.72 -22.40 31.65
N CYS A 483 11.32 -23.12 32.68
CA CYS A 483 10.94 -22.51 33.95
C CYS A 483 12.17 -21.98 34.67
N LEU A 484 12.15 -20.72 35.08
CA LEU A 484 13.23 -20.08 35.85
C LEU A 484 13.13 -20.34 37.36
N LYS A 485 12.16 -21.15 37.80
CA LYS A 485 11.94 -21.51 39.22
C LYS A 485 11.99 -23.02 39.49
N CYS A 486 11.50 -23.84 38.55
CA CYS A 486 11.53 -25.29 38.65
C CYS A 486 12.87 -25.80 38.10
N PHE A 487 13.49 -26.75 38.79
CA PHE A 487 14.74 -27.34 38.34
C PHE A 487 14.53 -28.13 37.05
N ASN A 488 15.34 -27.83 36.03
CA ASN A 488 15.38 -28.50 34.73
C ASN A 488 13.99 -28.81 34.13
N PHE A 489 13.11 -27.81 34.17
CA PHE A 489 11.74 -27.94 33.68
C PHE A 489 11.58 -27.19 32.37
N ASP A 490 11.37 -27.96 31.32
CA ASP A 490 11.15 -27.52 29.95
C ASP A 490 9.73 -27.91 29.48
N MET A 491 9.15 -27.03 28.68
CA MET A 491 7.81 -27.19 28.15
C MET A 491 7.81 -26.84 26.67
N CYS A 492 7.20 -27.71 25.84
CA CYS A 492 7.06 -27.43 24.42
C CYS A 492 5.94 -26.40 24.18
N GLN A 493 5.97 -25.81 22.97
CA GLN A 493 4.95 -24.90 22.47
C GLN A 493 3.51 -25.35 22.75
N LYS A 494 3.15 -26.58 22.35
CA LYS A 494 1.80 -27.13 22.52
C LYS A 494 1.37 -27.13 23.99
N CYS A 495 2.24 -27.61 24.88
CA CYS A 495 1.93 -27.68 26.30
C CYS A 495 1.81 -26.30 26.96
N PHE A 496 2.66 -25.35 26.54
CA PHE A 496 2.60 -23.99 27.05
C PHE A 496 1.32 -23.29 26.61
N PHE A 497 0.99 -23.31 25.30
CA PHE A 497 -0.20 -22.63 24.75
C PHE A 497 -1.51 -23.19 25.28
N SER A 498 -1.61 -24.51 25.50
CA SER A 498 -2.78 -25.13 26.15
C SER A 498 -2.81 -24.93 27.67
N GLY A 499 -1.80 -24.28 28.28
CA GLY A 499 -1.77 -24.04 29.72
C GLY A 499 -1.68 -25.30 30.58
N ARG A 500 -1.08 -26.38 30.06
CA ARG A 500 -0.95 -27.65 30.80
C ARG A 500 -0.05 -27.45 32.03
N LYS A 501 -0.35 -28.16 33.11
CA LYS A 501 0.38 -28.09 34.38
C LYS A 501 0.99 -29.44 34.75
N ALA A 502 2.06 -29.41 35.54
CA ALA A 502 2.63 -30.59 36.20
C ALA A 502 2.56 -30.39 37.72
N LYS A 503 2.63 -31.48 38.51
CA LYS A 503 2.45 -31.45 39.97
C LYS A 503 3.26 -30.33 40.68
N ASN A 504 4.49 -30.06 40.23
CA ASN A 504 5.41 -29.09 40.85
C ASN A 504 5.60 -27.79 40.04
N HIS A 505 4.80 -27.57 38.99
CA HIS A 505 4.90 -26.40 38.13
C HIS A 505 3.59 -25.61 38.08
N LYS A 506 3.67 -24.32 38.42
CA LYS A 506 2.53 -23.38 38.33
C LYS A 506 2.72 -22.48 37.11
N LEU A 507 1.62 -22.16 36.42
CA LEU A 507 1.62 -21.24 35.28
C LEU A 507 2.09 -19.81 35.63
N THR A 508 2.10 -19.46 36.91
CA THR A 508 2.60 -18.17 37.40
C THR A 508 4.12 -18.13 37.53
N HIS A 509 4.82 -19.26 37.30
CA HIS A 509 6.27 -19.27 37.35
C HIS A 509 6.83 -18.52 36.13
N PRO A 510 7.90 -17.73 36.31
CA PRO A 510 8.56 -17.05 35.20
C PRO A 510 9.13 -18.09 34.23
N MET A 511 8.79 -17.97 32.96
CA MET A 511 9.25 -18.82 31.87
C MET A 511 10.21 -18.02 30.99
N GLN A 512 11.34 -18.63 30.63
CA GLN A 512 12.24 -18.15 29.59
C GLN A 512 11.85 -18.83 28.28
N GLU A 513 11.56 -18.03 27.27
CA GLU A 513 11.30 -18.50 25.90
C GLU A 513 12.61 -18.64 25.13
N TYR A 514 12.70 -19.68 24.31
CA TYR A 514 13.68 -19.84 23.25
C TYR A 514 12.98 -20.12 21.93
N CYS A 515 13.36 -19.38 20.90
CA CYS A 515 12.87 -19.49 19.54
C CYS A 515 13.96 -19.83 18.51
N THR A 516 15.20 -20.01 18.97
CA THR A 516 16.37 -20.42 18.18
C THR A 516 17.06 -21.59 18.87
N ALA A 517 17.79 -22.42 18.12
CA ALA A 517 18.53 -23.53 18.70
C ALA A 517 19.47 -23.03 19.82
N THR A 518 19.29 -23.59 21.03
CA THR A 518 20.06 -23.17 22.21
C THR A 518 21.44 -23.81 22.18
N THR A 519 22.48 -22.99 22.40
CA THR A 519 23.86 -23.49 22.57
C THR A 519 24.12 -23.87 24.03
N SER A 520 25.08 -24.75 24.28
CA SER A 520 25.42 -25.22 25.64
C SER A 520 25.78 -24.08 26.61
N GLY A 521 26.36 -22.97 26.12
CA GLY A 521 26.67 -21.78 26.92
C GLY A 521 25.43 -21.03 27.42
N GLU A 522 24.34 -21.01 26.64
CA GLU A 522 23.08 -20.37 27.03
C GLU A 522 22.37 -21.18 28.13
N ASP A 523 22.40 -22.52 28.02
CA ASP A 523 21.86 -23.41 29.05
C ASP A 523 22.57 -23.23 30.41
N VAL A 524 23.87 -22.95 30.42
CA VAL A 524 24.65 -22.66 31.66
C VAL A 524 24.30 -21.27 32.21
N ARG A 525 24.18 -20.24 31.36
CA ARG A 525 23.75 -18.90 31.79
C ARG A 525 22.36 -18.93 32.41
N ASP A 526 21.44 -19.70 31.84
CA ASP A 526 20.08 -19.80 32.36
C ASP A 526 19.99 -20.68 33.60
N PHE A 527 20.86 -21.68 33.73
CA PHE A 527 21.04 -22.41 34.98
C PHE A 527 21.45 -21.47 36.13
N THR A 528 22.47 -20.63 35.92
CA THR A 528 22.90 -19.65 36.95
C THR A 528 21.81 -18.61 37.24
N ARG A 529 21.03 -18.21 36.23
CA ARG A 529 19.88 -17.30 36.39
C ARG A 529 18.74 -17.94 37.18
N ALA A 530 18.40 -19.20 36.92
CA ALA A 530 17.36 -19.95 37.62
C ALA A 530 17.73 -20.18 39.09
N LEU A 531 18.99 -20.52 39.37
CA LEU A 531 19.50 -20.59 40.74
C LEU A 531 19.38 -19.25 41.45
N ARG A 532 19.83 -18.15 40.82
CA ARG A 532 19.71 -16.80 41.38
C ARG A 532 18.26 -16.41 41.64
N ASN A 533 17.34 -16.77 40.73
CA ASN A 533 15.91 -16.49 40.84
C ASN A 533 15.21 -17.32 41.93
N LYS A 534 15.69 -18.53 42.23
CA LYS A 534 15.18 -19.38 43.32
C LYS A 534 15.34 -18.73 44.70
N PHE A 535 16.35 -17.88 44.88
CA PHE A 535 16.61 -17.13 46.12
C PHE A 535 15.92 -15.76 46.17
N LYS A 536 15.20 -15.35 45.11
CA LYS A 536 14.50 -14.06 45.08
C LYS A 536 13.08 -14.18 45.66
N SER A 537 12.68 -13.17 46.44
CA SER A 537 11.40 -13.17 47.16
C SER A 537 10.19 -13.03 46.23
N ALA A 538 9.01 -13.44 46.71
CA ALA A 538 7.75 -13.22 45.98
C ALA A 538 7.47 -11.73 45.67
N ARG A 539 7.98 -10.80 46.50
CA ARG A 539 7.90 -9.34 46.25
C ARG A 539 8.75 -8.91 45.05
N TYR A 540 9.91 -9.53 44.82
CA TYR A 540 10.77 -9.23 43.66
C TYR A 540 10.01 -9.49 42.35
N PHE A 541 9.38 -10.66 42.22
CA PHE A 541 8.64 -11.02 41.00
C PHE A 541 7.32 -10.24 40.83
N LYS A 542 6.78 -9.65 41.91
CA LYS A 542 5.61 -8.76 41.84
C LYS A 542 5.97 -7.34 41.37
N LYS A 543 7.24 -6.92 41.52
CA LYS A 543 7.76 -5.59 41.14
C LYS A 543 8.26 -5.53 39.69
N HIS A 544 8.52 -6.67 39.05
CA HIS A 544 8.86 -6.73 37.63
C HIS A 544 7.60 -6.94 36.78
N PRO A 545 7.27 -6.04 35.85
CA PRO A 545 6.06 -6.11 35.05
C PRO A 545 5.94 -7.43 34.28
N ARG A 546 4.72 -7.94 34.15
CA ARG A 546 4.43 -9.05 33.23
C ARG A 546 4.64 -8.54 31.80
N VAL A 547 5.38 -9.31 31.00
CA VAL A 547 5.55 -9.06 29.56
C VAL A 547 4.18 -9.06 28.86
N GLY A 548 3.98 -8.17 27.88
CA GLY A 548 2.67 -7.87 27.27
C GLY A 548 1.98 -9.03 26.54
N TYR A 549 2.69 -10.15 26.32
CA TYR A 549 2.14 -11.38 25.76
C TYR A 549 1.66 -12.40 26.80
N LEU A 550 1.88 -12.15 28.10
CA LEU A 550 1.29 -12.95 29.17
C LEU A 550 -0.21 -12.62 29.32
N PRO A 551 -1.01 -13.51 29.94
CA PRO A 551 -2.44 -13.29 30.08
C PRO A 551 -2.67 -11.98 30.83
N VAL A 552 -3.31 -11.02 30.15
CA VAL A 552 -3.84 -9.82 30.78
C VAL A 552 -4.83 -10.32 31.84
N GLN A 553 -4.66 -9.88 33.09
CA GLN A 553 -5.71 -10.09 34.07
C GLN A 553 -6.90 -9.27 33.60
N THR A 554 -7.88 -9.93 32.99
CA THR A 554 -9.19 -9.35 32.80
C THR A 554 -9.69 -8.95 34.18
N VAL A 555 -9.72 -7.65 34.45
CA VAL A 555 -10.56 -7.10 35.51
C VAL A 555 -11.98 -7.30 35.00
N LEU A 556 -12.51 -8.51 35.20
CA LEU A 556 -13.89 -8.99 35.04
C LEU A 556 -13.87 -10.53 35.16
N GLU A 557 -13.34 -11.05 36.28
CA GLU A 557 -13.95 -12.23 36.91
C GLU A 557 -14.90 -11.66 37.97
N GLY A 558 -16.03 -11.14 37.48
CA GLY A 558 -17.22 -10.90 38.27
C GLY A 558 -18.10 -12.16 38.21
N ARG A 559 -18.80 -12.40 39.31
CA ARG A 559 -19.86 -13.40 39.46
C ARG A 559 -20.83 -13.44 38.29
#